data_AF-J9QHV5-F1
#
_entry.id   AF-J9QHV5-F1
#
_cell.length_a   1.000
_cell.length_b   1.000
_cell.length_c   1.000
_cell.angle_alpha   90.00
_cell.angle_beta   90.00
_cell.angle_gamma   90.00
#
_symmetry.space_group_name_H-M   'P 1'
#
loop_
_entity.id
_entity.type
_entity.pdbx_description
1 polymer ?
#
loop_
_entity_poly.entity_id
_entity_poly.type
_entity_poly.pdbx_seq_one_letter_code
_entity_poly.pdbx_strand_id
1 'polypeptide(L)'
;NTGVYDGHGGKGAAQFVRDHLPRVIVDDSDFPLELEKVVTRSFMETDAAFARSCTRETSLSSGTTALTAMIFGRSLLVANAGDCRAVLSRQGCAVEMSKDHRPCCTKERKRIEALGGFIDDDEYLNGLLGVTRAIGDWHLEGMKEMSERGGSQA
;
A
#
# COMPACT_ATOMS: atom_id res chain seq x y z
N ASN A 1 -1.08 -17.55 4.67
CA ASN A 1 -1.07 -16.10 4.40
C ASN A 1 -1.40 -15.89 2.94
N THR A 2 -2.17 -14.85 2.60
CA THR A 2 -2.61 -14.55 1.24
C THR A 2 -2.49 -13.06 0.96
N GLY A 3 -2.33 -12.70 -0.31
CA GLY A 3 -2.27 -11.31 -0.77
C GLY A 3 -2.99 -11.13 -2.10
N VAL A 4 -3.63 -9.98 -2.28
CA VAL A 4 -4.26 -9.54 -3.53
C VAL A 4 -3.61 -8.23 -3.93
N TYR A 5 -3.12 -8.17 -5.17
CA TYR A 5 -2.42 -7.02 -5.72
C TYR A 5 -3.04 -6.68 -7.08
N ASP A 6 -3.95 -5.71 -7.08
CA ASP A 6 -4.58 -5.21 -8.32
C ASP A 6 -3.68 -4.14 -8.92
N GLY A 7 -3.17 -4.39 -10.12
CA GLY A 7 -2.12 -3.56 -10.75
C GLY A 7 -2.66 -2.61 -11.80
N HIS A 8 -2.09 -1.41 -11.85
CA HIS A 8 -2.41 -0.38 -12.84
C HIS A 8 -1.14 0.28 -13.40
N GLY A 9 -1.28 0.97 -14.54
CA GLY A 9 -0.12 1.62 -15.21
C GLY A 9 0.96 0.63 -15.66
N GLY A 10 0.62 -0.66 -15.76
CA GLY A 10 1.55 -1.77 -16.01
C GLY A 10 1.45 -2.87 -14.95
N LYS A 11 2.14 -3.99 -15.17
CA LYS A 11 2.17 -5.14 -14.23
C LYS A 11 3.35 -5.14 -13.27
N GLY A 12 4.26 -4.17 -13.40
CA GLY A 12 5.55 -4.16 -12.71
C GLY A 12 5.40 -4.11 -11.19
N ALA A 13 4.59 -3.17 -10.68
CA ALA A 13 4.37 -3.02 -9.24
C ALA A 13 3.71 -4.27 -8.64
N ALA A 14 2.62 -4.77 -9.22
CA ALA A 14 1.91 -5.96 -8.74
C ALA A 14 2.81 -7.21 -8.70
N GLN A 15 3.62 -7.44 -9.75
CA GLN A 15 4.58 -8.55 -9.79
C GLN A 15 5.68 -8.38 -8.74
N PHE A 16 6.21 -7.17 -8.59
CA PHE A 16 7.24 -6.89 -7.61
C PHE A 16 6.74 -7.14 -6.18
N VAL A 17 5.55 -6.61 -5.83
CA VAL A 17 4.95 -6.81 -4.51
C VAL A 17 4.69 -8.29 -4.23
N ARG A 18 4.13 -9.03 -5.20
CA ARG A 18 3.93 -10.49 -5.09
C ARG A 18 5.21 -11.23 -4.73
N ASP A 19 6.33 -10.87 -5.37
CA ASP A 19 7.59 -11.60 -5.26
C ASP A 19 8.42 -11.19 -4.03
N HIS A 20 8.23 -9.97 -3.51
CA HIS A 20 9.10 -9.39 -2.46
C HIS A 20 8.39 -9.20 -1.11
N LEU A 21 7.16 -8.70 -1.08
CA LEU A 21 6.49 -8.32 0.18
C LEU A 21 6.43 -9.46 1.21
N PRO A 22 6.09 -10.72 0.84
CA PRO A 22 6.08 -11.82 1.81
C PRO A 22 7.45 -12.07 2.45
N ARG A 23 8.53 -11.91 1.68
CA ARG A 23 9.90 -12.10 2.16
C ARG A 23 10.31 -10.96 3.10
N VAL A 24 10.04 -9.72 2.72
CA VAL A 24 10.31 -8.54 3.56
C VAL A 24 9.64 -8.67 4.93
N ILE A 25 8.40 -9.17 4.98
CA ILE A 25 7.67 -9.40 6.23
C ILE A 25 8.36 -10.42 7.14
N VAL A 26 8.80 -11.56 6.58
CA VAL A 26 9.39 -12.65 7.40
C VAL A 26 10.85 -12.40 7.76
N ASP A 27 11.55 -11.58 6.98
CA ASP A 27 12.94 -11.20 7.22
C ASP A 27 13.07 -10.03 8.23
N ASP A 28 11.95 -9.37 8.62
CA ASP A 28 11.95 -8.33 9.67
C ASP A 28 12.27 -8.94 11.04
N SER A 29 13.15 -8.27 11.80
CA SER A 29 13.64 -8.76 13.09
C SER A 29 12.56 -8.91 14.16
N ASP A 30 11.48 -8.16 14.05
CA ASP A 30 10.38 -8.20 15.02
C ASP A 30 9.27 -9.18 14.63
N PHE A 31 9.42 -9.90 13.52
CA PHE A 31 8.49 -10.95 13.13
C PHE A 31 8.69 -12.21 14.01
N PRO A 32 7.63 -12.82 14.57
CA PRO A 32 6.20 -12.50 14.43
C PRO A 32 5.60 -11.72 15.62
N LEU A 33 6.40 -11.06 16.46
CA LEU A 33 5.95 -10.43 17.70
C LEU A 33 5.17 -9.13 17.46
N GLU A 34 5.68 -8.24 16.61
CA GLU A 34 5.12 -6.90 16.39
C GLU A 34 4.45 -6.77 15.00
N LEU A 35 3.54 -7.70 14.67
CA LEU A 35 3.01 -7.88 13.30
C LEU A 35 2.50 -6.59 12.63
N GLU A 36 1.79 -5.72 13.35
CA GLU A 36 1.29 -4.47 12.76
C GLU A 36 2.44 -3.53 12.33
N LYS A 37 3.47 -3.39 13.17
CA LYS A 37 4.67 -2.60 12.86
C LYS A 37 5.49 -3.25 11.75
N VAL A 38 5.64 -4.58 11.79
CA VAL A 38 6.36 -5.35 10.77
C VAL A 38 5.71 -5.15 9.40
N VAL A 39 4.39 -5.35 9.30
CA VAL A 39 3.67 -5.23 8.02
C VAL A 39 3.68 -3.79 7.52
N THR A 40 3.50 -2.80 8.39
CA THR A 40 3.58 -1.38 8.02
C THR A 40 4.95 -1.04 7.42
N ARG A 41 6.04 -1.42 8.11
CA ARG A 41 7.41 -1.24 7.61
C ARG A 41 7.64 -1.99 6.30
N SER A 42 7.13 -3.22 6.20
CA SER A 42 7.30 -4.06 5.02
C SER A 42 6.63 -3.47 3.78
N PHE A 43 5.46 -2.82 3.91
CA PHE A 43 4.82 -2.09 2.81
C PHE A 43 5.69 -0.92 2.36
N MET A 44 6.22 -0.12 3.29
CA MET A 44 7.10 1.02 2.99
C MET A 44 8.43 0.59 2.36
N GLU A 45 9.08 -0.44 2.93
CA GLU A 45 10.32 -1.04 2.44
C GLU A 45 10.13 -1.59 1.02
N THR A 46 9.03 -2.31 0.78
CA THR A 46 8.70 -2.87 -0.54
C THR A 46 8.45 -1.77 -1.57
N ASP A 47 7.74 -0.70 -1.20
CA ASP A 47 7.50 0.45 -2.07
C ASP A 47 8.80 1.19 -2.44
N ALA A 48 9.65 1.43 -1.44
CA ALA A 48 10.97 2.04 -1.67
C ALA A 48 11.89 1.12 -2.49
N ALA A 49 11.83 -0.20 -2.28
CA ALA A 49 12.58 -1.17 -3.06
C ALA A 49 12.11 -1.22 -4.52
N PHE A 50 10.80 -1.15 -4.75
CA PHE A 50 10.23 -1.06 -6.09
C PHE A 50 10.74 0.19 -6.82
N ALA A 51 10.69 1.36 -6.17
CA ALA A 51 11.21 2.62 -6.72
C ALA A 51 12.68 2.51 -7.16
N ARG A 52 13.53 1.89 -6.32
CA ARG A 52 14.96 1.67 -6.63
C ARG A 52 15.19 0.66 -7.75
N SER A 53 14.27 -0.30 -7.92
CA SER A 53 14.36 -1.32 -8.97
C SER A 53 13.93 -0.81 -10.35
N CYS A 54 13.18 0.29 -10.41
CA CYS A 54 12.72 0.89 -11.65
C CYS A 54 13.88 1.60 -12.38
N THR A 55 14.36 1.00 -13.48
CA THR A 55 15.45 1.55 -14.30
C THR A 55 14.94 2.40 -15.48
N ARG A 56 13.63 2.47 -15.72
CA ARG A 56 12.98 3.23 -16.80
C ARG A 56 11.77 3.99 -16.26
N GLU A 57 11.52 5.19 -16.78
CA GLU A 57 10.37 6.03 -16.39
C GLU A 57 9.02 5.31 -16.53
N THR A 58 8.84 4.49 -17.57
CA THR A 58 7.63 3.67 -17.77
C THR A 58 7.37 2.64 -16.66
N SER A 59 8.39 2.29 -15.87
CA SER A 59 8.24 1.42 -14.71
C SER A 59 7.82 2.19 -13.46
N LEU A 60 8.14 3.50 -13.38
CA LEU A 60 7.75 4.39 -12.28
C LEU A 60 6.25 4.75 -12.32
N SER A 61 5.61 4.64 -13.49
CA SER A 61 4.17 4.85 -13.64
C SER A 61 3.32 3.63 -13.26
N SER A 62 3.92 2.47 -13.01
CA SER A 62 3.16 1.30 -12.55
C SER A 62 2.90 1.41 -11.05
N GLY A 63 1.66 1.10 -10.67
CA GLY A 63 1.22 1.02 -9.28
C GLY A 63 0.38 -0.23 -9.04
N THR A 64 0.12 -0.52 -7.78
CA THR A 64 -0.75 -1.61 -7.38
C THR A 64 -1.40 -1.35 -6.03
N THR A 65 -2.66 -1.74 -5.91
CA THR A 65 -3.27 -1.95 -4.59
C THR A 65 -2.56 -3.12 -3.89
N ALA A 66 -2.61 -3.15 -2.56
CA ALA A 66 -2.04 -4.23 -1.78
C ALA A 66 -2.93 -4.55 -0.57
N LEU A 67 -3.56 -5.71 -0.63
CA LEU A 67 -4.31 -6.29 0.47
C LEU A 67 -3.62 -7.58 0.92
N THR A 68 -3.18 -7.64 2.18
CA THR A 68 -2.55 -8.85 2.74
C THR A 68 -3.30 -9.33 3.97
N ALA A 69 -3.57 -10.64 4.03
CA ALA A 69 -4.17 -11.30 5.18
C ALA A 69 -3.22 -12.35 5.76
N MET A 70 -2.89 -12.19 7.04
CA MET A 70 -1.94 -13.02 7.77
C MET A 70 -2.63 -13.68 8.95
N ILE A 71 -2.48 -15.00 9.05
CA ILE A 71 -3.00 -15.78 10.18
C ILE A 71 -1.81 -16.21 11.02
N PHE A 72 -1.79 -15.80 12.29
CA PHE A 72 -0.78 -16.22 13.24
C PHE A 72 -1.45 -16.71 14.53
N GLY A 73 -1.29 -18.01 14.82
CA GLY A 73 -2.03 -18.67 15.90
C GLY A 73 -3.54 -18.55 15.69
N ARG A 74 -4.21 -17.79 16.56
CA ARG A 74 -5.67 -17.53 16.50
C ARG A 74 -6.02 -16.11 16.05
N SER A 75 -5.02 -15.33 15.64
CA SER A 75 -5.19 -13.94 15.21
C SER A 75 -5.13 -13.84 13.69
N LEU A 76 -6.03 -13.02 13.13
CA LEU A 76 -6.04 -12.62 11.72
C LEU A 76 -5.70 -11.14 11.64
N LEU A 77 -4.61 -10.81 10.98
CA LEU A 77 -4.23 -9.44 10.63
C LEU A 77 -4.54 -9.19 9.16
N VAL A 78 -5.20 -8.07 8.86
CA VAL A 78 -5.43 -7.59 7.50
C VAL A 78 -4.80 -6.21 7.35
N ALA A 79 -3.95 -6.05 6.35
CA ALA A 79 -3.41 -4.75 5.94
C ALA A 79 -3.89 -4.43 4.52
N ASN A 80 -4.25 -3.16 4.28
CA ASN A 80 -4.78 -2.70 3.00
C ASN A 80 -4.14 -1.37 2.59
N ALA A 81 -3.79 -1.24 1.31
CA ALA A 81 -3.47 0.00 0.63
C ALA A 81 -4.16 -0.04 -0.75
N GLY A 82 -5.11 0.86 -1.01
CA GLY A 82 -5.95 0.85 -2.20
C GLY A 82 -7.38 0.40 -1.92
N ASP A 83 -8.10 -0.01 -2.97
CA ASP A 83 -9.53 -0.28 -2.92
C ASP A 83 -9.91 -1.77 -3.05
N CYS A 84 -8.91 -2.66 -2.95
CA CYS A 84 -9.14 -4.06 -2.63
C CYS A 84 -9.80 -4.22 -1.25
N ARG A 85 -10.56 -5.30 -1.06
CA ARG A 85 -11.37 -5.50 0.15
C ARG A 85 -11.28 -6.92 0.72
N ALA A 86 -11.08 -7.00 2.02
CA ALA A 86 -11.20 -8.22 2.81
C ALA A 86 -12.51 -8.21 3.64
N VAL A 87 -13.23 -9.32 3.58
CA VAL A 87 -14.42 -9.58 4.39
C VAL A 87 -14.28 -10.97 5.01
N LEU A 88 -14.48 -11.08 6.33
CA LEU A 88 -14.48 -12.34 7.06
C LEU A 88 -15.92 -12.82 7.24
N SER A 89 -16.22 -14.05 6.81
CA SER A 89 -17.48 -14.70 7.18
C SER A 89 -17.34 -15.38 8.55
N ARG A 90 -18.15 -14.97 9.52
CA ARG A 90 -18.19 -15.58 10.87
C ARG A 90 -19.63 -15.84 11.26
N GLN A 91 -19.98 -17.13 11.43
CA GLN A 91 -21.34 -17.57 11.78
C GLN A 91 -22.41 -17.08 10.80
N GLY A 92 -22.08 -17.05 9.50
CA GLY A 92 -22.98 -16.55 8.45
C GLY A 92 -23.04 -15.02 8.32
N CYS A 93 -22.38 -14.27 9.22
CA CYS A 93 -22.29 -12.82 9.14
C CYS A 93 -21.03 -12.38 8.39
N ALA A 94 -21.16 -11.37 7.53
CA ALA A 94 -20.04 -10.70 6.88
C ALA A 94 -19.46 -9.62 7.82
N VAL A 95 -18.18 -9.73 8.14
CA VAL A 95 -17.43 -8.78 8.96
C VAL A 95 -16.40 -8.08 8.07
N GLU A 96 -16.50 -6.77 7.93
CA GLU A 96 -15.52 -5.97 7.19
C GLU A 96 -14.17 -5.97 7.91
N MET A 97 -13.10 -6.35 7.20
CA MET A 97 -11.75 -6.46 7.77
C MET A 97 -10.79 -5.39 7.25
N SER A 98 -11.18 -4.62 6.24
CA SER A 98 -10.38 -3.57 5.62
C SER A 98 -11.29 -2.44 5.15
N LYS A 99 -10.77 -1.21 5.11
CA LYS A 99 -11.44 -0.07 4.49
C LYS A 99 -10.76 0.28 3.17
N ASP A 100 -11.56 0.55 2.15
CA ASP A 100 -11.06 1.02 0.86
C ASP A 100 -10.44 2.42 0.99
N HIS A 101 -9.38 2.65 0.22
CA HIS A 101 -8.73 3.95 0.10
C HIS A 101 -9.10 4.57 -1.26
N ARG A 102 -10.27 5.22 -1.31
CA ARG A 102 -10.85 5.83 -2.50
C ARG A 102 -10.89 7.36 -2.41
N PRO A 103 -10.87 8.09 -3.54
CA PRO A 103 -10.95 9.56 -3.56
C PRO A 103 -12.21 10.15 -2.90
N CYS A 104 -13.32 9.43 -2.89
CA CYS A 104 -14.55 9.82 -2.18
C CYS A 104 -14.44 9.77 -0.64
N CYS A 105 -13.38 9.16 -0.09
CA CYS A 105 -13.17 9.07 1.35
C CYS A 105 -12.70 10.41 1.92
N THR A 106 -13.50 11.05 2.79
CA THR A 106 -13.20 12.37 3.37
C THR A 106 -11.85 12.45 4.07
N LYS A 107 -11.40 11.37 4.73
CA LYS A 107 -10.08 11.32 5.37
C LYS A 107 -8.94 11.33 4.35
N GLU A 108 -9.11 10.62 3.25
CA GLU A 108 -8.12 10.54 2.18
C GLU A 108 -8.04 11.88 1.44
N ARG A 109 -9.19 12.47 1.10
CA ARG A 109 -9.26 13.81 0.48
C ARG A 109 -8.50 14.85 1.31
N LYS A 110 -8.76 14.93 2.62
CA LYS A 110 -8.05 15.85 3.53
C LYS A 110 -6.54 15.60 3.56
N ARG A 111 -6.11 14.33 3.58
CA ARG A 111 -4.68 13.96 3.55
C ARG A 111 -4.02 14.42 2.25
N ILE A 112 -4.69 14.19 1.12
CA ILE A 112 -4.19 14.53 -0.22
C ILE A 112 -4.08 16.06 -0.38
N GLU A 113 -5.11 16.79 0.01
CA GLU A 113 -5.11 18.27 -0.01
C GLU A 113 -3.99 18.84 0.87
N ALA A 114 -3.74 18.25 2.05
CA ALA A 114 -2.65 18.66 2.93
C ALA A 114 -1.25 18.41 2.33
N LEU A 115 -1.12 17.47 1.39
CA LEU A 115 0.11 17.19 0.64
C LEU A 115 0.21 18.02 -0.66
N GLY A 116 -0.72 18.96 -0.90
CA GLY A 116 -0.75 19.79 -2.11
C GLY A 116 -1.37 19.11 -3.34
N GLY A 117 -1.95 17.92 -3.16
CA GLY A 117 -2.72 17.23 -4.18
C GLY A 117 -4.18 17.67 -4.23
N PHE A 118 -4.94 17.13 -5.19
CA PHE A 118 -6.38 17.34 -5.27
C PHE A 118 -7.12 16.09 -5.75
N ILE A 119 -8.43 16.05 -5.51
CA ILE A 119 -9.34 15.10 -6.13
C ILE A 119 -10.23 15.89 -7.08
N ASP A 120 -10.26 15.53 -8.35
CA ASP A 120 -11.10 16.19 -9.36
C ASP A 120 -12.59 15.83 -9.23
N ASP A 121 -13.40 16.40 -10.13
CA ASP A 121 -14.86 16.19 -10.15
C ASP A 121 -15.25 14.75 -10.54
N ASP A 122 -14.36 14.03 -11.23
CA ASP A 122 -14.56 12.63 -11.65
C ASP A 122 -14.07 11.62 -10.60
N GLU A 123 -13.71 12.09 -9.40
CA GLU A 123 -13.15 11.30 -8.29
C GLU A 123 -11.79 10.65 -8.59
N TYR A 124 -10.90 11.36 -9.29
CA TYR A 124 -9.51 10.94 -9.52
C TYR A 124 -8.51 11.81 -8.73
N LEU A 125 -7.54 11.15 -8.12
CA LEU A 125 -6.37 11.77 -7.51
C LEU A 125 -5.51 12.45 -8.59
N ASN A 126 -5.36 13.77 -8.49
CA ASN A 126 -4.69 14.61 -9.47
C ASN A 126 -5.16 14.39 -10.93
N GLY A 127 -6.40 13.92 -11.12
CA GLY A 127 -6.92 13.54 -12.44
C GLY A 127 -6.32 12.27 -13.05
N LEU A 128 -5.61 11.47 -12.27
CA LEU A 128 -4.84 10.31 -12.76
C LEU A 128 -5.27 8.98 -12.16
N LEU A 129 -5.51 8.90 -10.84
CA LEU A 129 -5.74 7.62 -10.16
C LEU A 129 -7.09 7.54 -9.44
N GLY A 130 -7.81 6.43 -9.66
CA GLY A 130 -9.05 6.12 -8.94
C GLY A 130 -8.84 5.57 -7.51
N VAL A 131 -7.59 5.50 -7.04
CA VAL A 131 -7.20 5.05 -5.70
C VAL A 131 -6.33 6.10 -5.02
N THR A 132 -6.40 6.20 -3.70
CA THR A 132 -5.64 7.21 -2.92
C THR A 132 -4.40 6.66 -2.23
N ARG A 133 -4.23 5.33 -2.24
CA ARG A 133 -3.06 4.64 -1.70
C ARG A 133 -2.71 3.46 -2.60
N ALA A 134 -1.43 3.29 -2.87
CA ALA A 134 -0.89 2.19 -3.66
C ALA A 134 0.62 2.04 -3.39
N ILE A 135 1.15 0.85 -3.67
CA ILE A 135 2.59 0.64 -3.85
C ILE A 135 2.92 0.96 -5.32
N GLY A 136 4.03 1.65 -5.57
CA GLY A 136 4.33 2.22 -6.89
C GLY A 136 3.81 3.64 -7.04
N ASP A 137 3.41 4.03 -8.26
CA ASP A 137 2.94 5.38 -8.60
C ASP A 137 3.96 6.49 -8.29
N TRP A 138 5.25 6.19 -8.39
CA TRP A 138 6.34 7.11 -8.06
C TRP A 138 6.47 8.30 -9.02
N HIS A 139 5.74 8.29 -10.13
CA HIS A 139 5.58 9.44 -11.02
C HIS A 139 4.72 10.57 -10.43
N LEU A 140 3.96 10.31 -9.35
CA LEU A 140 3.17 11.33 -8.67
C LEU A 140 4.04 12.11 -7.66
N GLU A 141 4.46 13.31 -8.06
CA GLU A 141 5.22 14.21 -7.21
C GLU A 141 4.42 14.61 -5.95
N GLY A 142 5.10 14.68 -4.80
CA GLY A 142 4.52 15.12 -3.52
C GLY A 142 3.55 14.15 -2.85
N MET A 143 3.21 13.01 -3.47
CA MET A 143 2.22 12.07 -2.94
C MET A 143 2.80 10.97 -2.05
N LYS A 144 4.13 10.84 -2.03
CA LYS A 144 4.86 9.88 -1.19
C LYS A 144 5.60 10.64 -0.10
N GLU A 145 5.41 10.22 1.14
CA GLU A 145 6.28 10.65 2.24
C GLU A 145 7.66 10.03 2.01
N MET A 146 8.64 10.86 1.65
CA MET A 146 10.04 10.44 1.72
C MET A 146 10.36 10.29 3.21
N SER A 147 10.60 9.06 3.66
CA SER A 147 11.25 8.86 4.95
C SER A 147 12.59 9.57 4.91
N GLU A 148 12.70 10.70 5.59
CA GLU A 148 14.00 11.28 5.91
C GLU A 148 14.79 10.17 6.61
N ARG A 149 15.92 9.76 6.02
CA ARG A 149 16.90 8.94 6.71
C ARG A 149 17.22 9.67 8.00
N GLY A 150 16.94 9.04 9.14
CA GLY A 150 17.31 9.55 10.45
C GLY A 150 18.77 9.99 10.44
N GLY A 151 18.96 11.30 10.36
CA GLY A 151 20.24 11.94 10.56
C GLY A 151 20.58 11.78 12.03
N SER A 152 21.43 10.81 12.32
CA SER A 152 22.29 10.89 13.48
C SER A 152 23.22 12.08 13.26
N GLN A 153 22.98 13.17 13.98
CA GLN A 153 24.02 14.15 14.26
C GLN A 153 24.07 14.39 15.76
N ALA A 154 25.22 13.95 16.32
CA ALA A 154 25.87 14.29 17.58
C ALA A 154 25.05 14.21 18.88
#